data_AF-A0AAD8UJJ6-F1
#
_entry.id   AF-A0AAD8UJJ6-F1
#
_cell.length_a   1.000
_cell.length_b   1.000
_cell.length_c   1.000
_cell.angle_alpha   90.00
_cell.angle_beta   90.00
_cell.angle_gamma   90.00
#
_symmetry.space_group_name_H-M   'P 1'
#
loop_
_entity.id
_entity.type
_entity.pdbx_description
1 polymer ?
#
loop_
_entity_poly.entity_id
_entity_poly.type
_entity_poly.pdbx_seq_one_letter_code
_entity_poly.pdbx_strand_id
1 'polypeptide(L)'
;MVAPVETREFYKAEEHAQYLRGFVTGIRRRLDSGVGDELFEKYRALEHDNQGQYRTIVVGALMMRAGAKIKADDMQHLRSLPGTPRDFHEPSCFHCGKIHADDRINLKKCGHCQAAWYCGIDCQKTHRKIHKASCKEIWEKVLANV
;
A
#
# COMPACT_ATOMS: atom_id res chain seq x y z
N MET A 1 -4.84 -23.17 4.56
CA MET A 1 -3.80 -24.22 4.48
C MET A 1 -2.71 -23.87 5.48
N VAL A 2 -2.32 -24.80 6.35
CA VAL A 2 -1.21 -24.58 7.30
C VAL A 2 0.05 -25.17 6.68
N ALA A 3 1.18 -24.46 6.80
CA ALA A 3 2.46 -24.94 6.30
C ALA A 3 2.86 -26.29 6.95
N PRO A 4 3.53 -27.20 6.21
CA PRO A 4 4.06 -28.45 6.76
C PRO A 4 4.92 -28.22 8.01
N VAL A 5 4.99 -29.22 8.89
CA VAL A 5 5.67 -29.11 10.19
C VAL A 5 7.16 -28.78 9.99
N GLU A 6 7.79 -29.46 9.05
CA GLU A 6 9.21 -29.30 8.71
C GLU A 6 9.50 -27.87 8.25
N THR A 7 8.59 -27.29 7.45
CA THR A 7 8.69 -25.91 7.00
C THR A 7 8.56 -24.93 8.17
N ARG A 8 7.66 -25.20 9.11
CA ARG A 8 7.46 -24.36 10.30
C ARG A 8 8.65 -24.42 11.26
N GLU A 9 9.27 -25.58 11.40
CA GLU A 9 10.47 -25.76 12.24
C GLU A 9 11.67 -25.05 11.64
N PHE A 10 11.87 -25.17 10.31
CA PHE A 10 12.91 -24.42 9.59
C PHE A 10 12.82 -22.91 9.85
N TYR A 11 11.62 -22.32 9.69
CA TYR A 11 11.45 -20.88 9.89
C TYR A 11 11.60 -20.42 11.35
N LYS A 12 11.50 -21.34 12.32
CA LYS A 12 11.74 -21.09 13.74
C LYS A 12 13.20 -21.29 14.16
N ALA A 13 14.02 -21.90 13.31
CA ALA A 13 15.40 -22.19 13.63
C ALA A 13 16.23 -20.90 13.78
N GLU A 14 17.13 -20.89 14.77
CA GLU A 14 18.00 -19.72 15.04
C GLU A 14 18.95 -19.43 13.87
N GLU A 15 19.40 -20.46 13.16
CA GLU A 15 20.23 -20.31 11.95
C GLU A 15 19.50 -19.52 10.86
N HIS A 16 18.22 -19.84 10.63
CA HIS A 16 17.39 -19.11 9.67
C HIS A 16 17.18 -17.66 10.13
N ALA A 17 16.98 -17.43 11.43
CA ALA A 17 16.86 -16.08 11.98
C ALA A 17 18.17 -15.27 11.80
N GLN A 18 19.34 -15.88 12.01
CA GLN A 18 20.65 -15.26 11.78
C GLN A 18 20.85 -14.92 10.31
N TYR A 19 20.55 -15.85 9.40
CA TYR A 19 20.59 -15.61 7.95
C TYR A 19 19.71 -14.43 7.57
N LEU A 20 18.45 -14.41 8.01
CA LEU A 20 17.51 -13.32 7.71
C LEU A 20 18.02 -11.98 8.23
N ARG A 21 18.56 -11.93 9.46
CA ARG A 21 19.13 -10.70 10.02
C ARG A 21 20.29 -10.18 9.17
N GLY A 22 21.19 -11.06 8.74
CA GLY A 22 22.29 -10.72 7.85
C GLY A 22 21.81 -10.21 6.50
N PHE A 23 20.84 -10.91 5.90
CA PHE A 23 20.25 -10.55 4.61
C PHE A 23 19.56 -9.18 4.65
N VAL A 24 18.71 -8.93 5.65
CA VAL A 24 18.03 -7.63 5.84
C VAL A 24 19.04 -6.51 6.08
N THR A 25 20.09 -6.76 6.87
CA THR A 25 21.17 -5.80 7.09
C THR A 25 21.91 -5.47 5.78
N GLY A 26 22.16 -6.49 4.95
CA GLY A 26 22.76 -6.31 3.62
C GLY A 26 21.89 -5.44 2.70
N ILE A 27 20.58 -5.68 2.68
CA ILE A 27 19.61 -4.85 1.94
C ILE A 27 19.63 -3.41 2.46
N ARG A 28 19.52 -3.21 3.78
CA ARG A 28 19.57 -1.88 4.40
C ARG A 28 20.80 -1.11 3.97
N ARG A 29 21.98 -1.72 4.08
CA ARG A 29 23.25 -1.08 3.70
C ARG A 29 23.27 -0.64 2.23
N ARG A 30 22.70 -1.46 1.33
CA ARG A 30 22.62 -1.12 -0.10
C ARG A 30 21.62 0.01 -0.37
N LEU A 31 20.49 0.02 0.32
CA LEU A 31 19.53 1.12 0.23
C LEU A 31 20.12 2.43 0.76
N ASP A 32 20.79 2.37 1.92
CA ASP A 32 21.47 3.49 2.56
C ASP A 32 22.71 3.99 1.80
N SER A 33 23.22 3.24 0.81
CA SER A 33 24.37 3.65 0.00
C SER A 33 24.00 4.60 -1.15
N GLY A 34 22.77 5.10 -1.20
CA GLY A 34 22.24 5.99 -2.24
C GLY A 34 21.24 5.33 -3.19
N VAL A 35 21.18 4.00 -3.26
CA VAL A 35 20.20 3.29 -4.10
C VAL A 35 18.77 3.64 -3.67
N GLY A 36 18.52 3.78 -2.36
CA GLY A 36 17.21 4.20 -1.85
C GLY A 36 16.79 5.57 -2.38
N ASP A 37 17.73 6.53 -2.41
CA ASP A 37 17.49 7.88 -2.91
C ASP A 37 17.19 7.87 -4.42
N GLU A 38 17.99 7.13 -5.21
CA GLU A 38 17.77 6.97 -6.65
C GLU A 38 16.39 6.35 -6.96
N LEU A 39 15.94 5.41 -6.13
CA LEU A 39 14.61 4.81 -6.26
C LEU A 39 13.51 5.86 -6.02
N PHE A 40 13.63 6.68 -4.97
CA PHE A 40 12.67 7.76 -4.72
C PHE A 40 12.64 8.76 -5.87
N GLU A 41 13.78 9.25 -6.33
CA GLU A 41 13.86 10.18 -7.46
C GLU A 41 13.18 9.60 -8.71
N LYS A 42 13.50 8.36 -9.05
CA LYS A 42 12.92 7.68 -10.20
C LYS A 42 11.41 7.54 -10.12
N TYR A 43 10.87 7.08 -8.98
CA TYR A 43 9.44 6.81 -8.88
C TYR A 43 8.60 8.07 -8.64
N ARG A 44 9.16 9.09 -7.99
CA ARG A 44 8.54 10.41 -7.89
C ARG A 44 8.34 11.05 -9.26
N ALA A 45 9.33 10.93 -10.16
CA ALA A 45 9.21 11.42 -11.54
C ALA A 45 8.09 10.73 -12.35
N LEU A 46 7.64 9.54 -11.92
CA LEU A 46 6.60 8.75 -12.59
C LEU A 46 5.24 8.83 -11.89
N GLU A 47 5.05 9.72 -10.91
CA GLU A 47 3.82 9.75 -10.09
C GLU A 47 2.56 10.13 -10.86
N HIS A 48 2.71 10.92 -11.91
CA HIS A 48 1.61 11.36 -12.77
C HIS A 48 1.20 10.31 -13.81
N ASP A 49 1.95 9.22 -13.93
CA ASP A 49 1.55 8.08 -14.75
C ASP A 49 0.36 7.37 -14.10
N ASN A 50 -0.33 6.53 -14.88
CA ASN A 50 -1.39 5.70 -14.36
C ASN A 50 -0.89 4.87 -13.17
N GLN A 51 -1.48 5.08 -11.99
CA GLN A 51 -1.09 4.41 -10.73
C GLN A 51 0.36 4.71 -10.28
N GLY A 52 0.97 5.78 -10.77
CA GLY A 52 2.33 6.19 -10.47
C GLY A 52 2.57 6.43 -8.97
N GLN A 53 1.61 7.07 -8.29
CA GLN A 53 1.70 7.37 -6.85
C GLN A 53 1.90 6.12 -5.97
N TYR A 54 1.38 4.96 -6.39
CA TYR A 54 1.54 3.73 -5.62
C TYR A 54 2.96 3.19 -5.67
N ARG A 55 3.71 3.49 -6.74
CA ARG A 55 5.11 3.04 -6.87
C ARG A 55 5.99 3.72 -5.83
N THR A 56 5.84 5.03 -5.63
CA THR A 56 6.53 5.77 -4.57
C THR A 56 6.17 5.25 -3.17
N ILE A 57 4.88 4.97 -2.93
CA ILE A 57 4.41 4.39 -1.64
C ILE A 57 5.07 3.02 -1.40
N VAL A 58 5.13 2.17 -2.42
CA VAL A 58 5.77 0.84 -2.32
C VAL A 58 7.25 0.97 -1.99
N VAL A 59 7.97 1.92 -2.61
CA VAL A 59 9.38 2.20 -2.27
C VAL A 59 9.52 2.62 -0.81
N GLY A 60 8.69 3.56 -0.35
CA GLY A 60 8.67 3.95 1.06
C GLY A 60 8.44 2.78 2.01
N ALA A 61 7.47 1.91 1.71
CA ALA A 61 7.19 0.72 2.51
C ALA A 61 8.36 -0.27 2.54
N LEU A 62 9.05 -0.48 1.41
CA LEU A 62 10.23 -1.34 1.34
C LEU A 62 11.39 -0.78 2.17
N MET A 63 11.63 0.53 2.09
CA MET A 63 12.64 1.23 2.87
C MET A 63 12.37 1.08 4.37
N MET A 64 11.12 1.30 4.81
CA MET A 64 10.71 1.12 6.20
C MET A 64 10.87 -0.32 6.69
N ARG A 65 10.48 -1.32 5.88
CA ARG A 65 10.63 -2.75 6.22
C ARG A 65 12.09 -3.17 6.34
N ALA A 66 12.97 -2.63 5.49
CA ALA A 66 14.40 -2.85 5.60
C ALA A 66 15.02 -2.06 6.78
N GLY A 67 14.33 -1.05 7.31
CA GLY A 67 14.87 -0.10 8.28
C GLY A 67 15.95 0.82 7.68
N ALA A 68 15.85 1.10 6.38
CA ALA A 68 16.72 2.03 5.67
C ALA A 68 16.31 3.48 5.97
N LYS A 69 17.27 4.40 5.85
CA LYS A 69 17.05 5.83 6.01
C LYS A 69 16.26 6.38 4.84
N ILE A 70 15.30 7.24 5.13
CA ILE A 70 14.53 7.98 4.12
C ILE A 70 14.77 9.47 4.38
N LYS A 71 15.11 10.24 3.34
CA LYS A 71 15.31 11.69 3.45
C LYS A 71 14.05 12.37 4.01
N ALA A 72 14.24 13.47 4.73
CA ALA A 72 13.14 14.21 5.34
C ALA A 72 12.10 14.65 4.30
N ASP A 73 12.57 15.15 3.15
CA ASP A 73 11.72 15.60 2.05
C ASP A 73 10.90 14.45 1.46
N ASP A 74 11.51 13.27 1.26
CA ASP A 74 10.81 12.08 0.77
C ASP A 74 9.83 11.53 1.80
N MET A 75 10.17 11.58 3.09
CA MET A 75 9.24 11.23 4.17
C MET A 75 8.04 12.19 4.23
N GLN A 76 8.26 13.48 4.02
CA GLN A 76 7.18 14.46 3.98
C GLN A 76 6.31 14.27 2.74
N HIS A 77 6.93 13.98 1.59
CA HIS A 77 6.24 13.65 0.35
C HIS A 77 5.35 12.42 0.52
N LEU A 78 5.87 11.32 1.08
CA LEU A 78 5.10 10.10 1.36
C LEU A 78 3.86 10.36 2.23
N ARG A 79 3.97 11.26 3.22
CA ARG A 79 2.84 11.66 4.08
C ARG A 79 1.80 12.50 3.34
N SER A 80 2.23 13.23 2.31
CA SER A 80 1.37 14.11 1.52
C SER A 80 0.62 13.36 0.41
N LEU A 81 1.11 12.18 0.00
CA LEU A 81 0.45 11.37 -1.01
C LEU A 81 -0.94 10.93 -0.53
N PRO A 82 -1.98 11.03 -1.39
CA PRO A 82 -3.32 10.60 -1.03
C PRO A 82 -3.29 9.13 -0.63
N GLY A 83 -3.72 8.86 0.60
CA GLY A 83 -3.52 7.56 1.24
C GLY A 83 -4.12 6.40 0.43
N THR A 84 -3.30 5.38 0.16
CA THR A 84 -3.79 4.00 0.10
C THR A 84 -4.47 3.63 1.41
N PRO A 85 -5.37 2.63 1.41
CA PRO A 85 -5.94 2.09 2.62
C PRO A 85 -4.90 1.89 3.73
N ARG A 86 -5.15 2.48 4.90
CA ARG A 86 -4.28 2.36 6.08
C ARG A 86 -4.18 0.93 6.60
N ASP A 87 -5.07 0.05 6.15
CA ASP A 87 -5.05 -1.36 6.42
C ASP A 87 -5.35 -2.16 5.14
N PHE A 88 -4.64 -3.28 4.97
CA PHE A 88 -4.93 -4.30 3.95
C PHE A 88 -5.97 -5.32 4.43
N HIS A 89 -6.27 -5.36 5.73
CA HIS A 89 -7.29 -6.23 6.33
C HIS A 89 -8.64 -5.51 6.50
N GLU A 90 -8.63 -4.25 6.95
CA GLU A 90 -9.85 -3.46 7.10
C GLU A 90 -10.13 -2.54 5.89
N PRO A 91 -11.40 -2.42 5.46
CA PRO A 91 -11.77 -1.47 4.42
C PRO A 91 -11.47 -0.04 4.89
N SER A 92 -11.04 0.80 3.96
CA SER A 92 -10.81 2.23 4.20
C SER A 92 -11.52 3.08 3.14
N CYS A 93 -11.69 4.37 3.42
CA CYS A 93 -12.22 5.28 2.43
C CYS A 93 -11.25 5.50 1.27
N PHE A 94 -11.70 5.24 0.04
CA PHE A 94 -10.93 5.42 -1.19
C PHE A 94 -10.63 6.90 -1.55
N HIS A 95 -11.20 7.85 -0.80
CA HIS A 95 -10.89 9.27 -0.98
C HIS A 95 -9.91 9.80 0.08
N CYS A 96 -10.21 9.58 1.37
CA CYS A 96 -9.48 10.18 2.48
C CYS A 96 -8.66 9.18 3.30
N GLY A 97 -8.71 7.89 2.97
CA GLY A 97 -7.94 6.84 3.63
C GLY A 97 -8.35 6.55 5.08
N LYS A 98 -9.45 7.12 5.58
CA LYS A 98 -9.96 6.85 6.94
C LYS A 98 -10.47 5.41 7.09
N ILE A 99 -10.21 4.83 8.25
CA ILE A 99 -10.68 3.51 8.68
C ILE A 99 -11.69 3.65 9.82
N HIS A 100 -12.36 2.55 10.17
CA HIS A 100 -13.32 2.52 11.28
C HIS A 100 -12.69 3.02 12.60
N ALA A 101 -11.41 2.71 12.85
CA ALA A 101 -10.72 3.08 14.08
C ALA A 101 -10.51 4.60 14.27
N ASP A 102 -10.45 5.39 13.19
CA ASP A 102 -10.16 6.83 13.31
C ASP A 102 -11.34 7.60 13.94
N ASP A 103 -12.54 7.38 13.41
CA ASP A 103 -13.72 8.22 13.71
C ASP A 103 -14.97 7.39 14.10
N ARG A 104 -14.82 6.07 14.32
CA ARG A 104 -15.96 5.14 14.46
C ARG A 104 -16.94 5.22 13.27
N ILE A 105 -16.45 5.61 12.10
CA ILE A 105 -17.27 5.75 10.88
C ILE A 105 -17.49 4.36 10.28
N ASN A 106 -18.76 4.03 10.04
CA ASN A 106 -19.11 2.86 9.24
C ASN A 106 -18.99 3.18 7.75
N LEU A 107 -17.98 2.61 7.11
CA LEU A 107 -17.74 2.81 5.68
C LEU A 107 -18.87 2.21 4.85
N LYS A 108 -19.28 2.94 3.81
CA LYS A 108 -20.32 2.52 2.87
C LYS A 108 -19.69 2.14 1.54
N LYS A 109 -20.17 1.04 0.96
CA LYS A 109 -19.78 0.61 -0.39
C LYS A 109 -20.37 1.52 -1.46
N CYS A 110 -19.67 1.61 -2.59
CA CYS A 110 -20.23 2.17 -3.81
C CYS A 110 -21.46 1.35 -4.24
N GLY A 111 -22.62 2.01 -4.35
CA GLY A 111 -23.87 1.36 -4.74
C GLY A 111 -23.80 0.62 -6.09
N HIS A 112 -22.96 1.09 -7.01
CA HIS A 112 -22.81 0.50 -8.34
C HIS A 112 -21.87 -0.71 -8.32
N CYS A 113 -20.55 -0.50 -8.18
CA CYS A 113 -19.60 -1.61 -8.28
C CYS A 113 -19.45 -2.46 -7.02
N GLN A 114 -19.98 -2.02 -5.86
CA GLN A 114 -19.87 -2.70 -4.56
C GLN A 114 -18.43 -3.01 -4.07
N ALA A 115 -17.41 -2.47 -4.73
CA ALA A 115 -16.00 -2.75 -4.44
C ALA A 115 -15.26 -1.60 -3.74
N ALA A 116 -15.62 -0.35 -4.02
CA ALA A 116 -15.00 0.81 -3.38
C ALA A 116 -15.76 1.23 -2.11
N TRP A 117 -15.04 1.68 -1.09
CA TRP A 117 -15.58 2.07 0.23
C TRP A 117 -15.38 3.56 0.51
N TYR A 118 -16.32 4.18 1.20
CA TYR A 118 -16.31 5.62 1.50
C TYR A 118 -16.88 5.94 2.88
N CYS A 119 -16.37 7.01 3.53
CA CYS A 119 -16.96 7.53 4.77
C CYS A 119 -18.40 8.03 4.56
N GLY A 120 -18.69 8.54 3.37
CA GLY A 120 -19.98 9.13 3.03
C GLY A 120 -20.02 9.60 1.58
N ILE A 121 -21.14 10.22 1.21
CA ILE A 121 -21.42 10.66 -0.16
C ILE A 121 -20.42 11.72 -0.66
N ASP A 122 -19.89 12.57 0.23
CA ASP A 122 -18.96 13.63 -0.14
C ASP A 122 -17.63 13.04 -0.61
N CYS A 123 -17.07 12.10 0.15
CA CYS A 123 -15.88 11.35 -0.25
C CYS A 123 -16.09 10.59 -1.56
N GLN A 124 -17.28 9.99 -1.76
CA GLN A 124 -17.61 9.31 -3.00
C GLN A 124 -17.67 10.27 -4.20
N LYS A 125 -18.30 11.44 -4.04
CA LYS A 125 -18.41 12.47 -5.09
C LYS A 125 -17.04 13.00 -5.49
N THR A 126 -16.16 13.27 -4.53
CA THR A 126 -14.81 13.76 -4.82
C THR A 126 -13.98 12.72 -5.56
N HIS A 127 -14.04 11.45 -5.14
CA HIS A 127 -13.32 10.36 -5.81
C HIS A 127 -13.94 9.95 -7.17
N ARG A 128 -15.18 10.37 -7.47
CA ARG A 128 -15.93 9.96 -8.68
C ARG A 128 -15.15 10.14 -9.99
N LYS A 129 -14.40 11.24 -10.13
CA LYS A 129 -13.66 11.54 -11.38
C LYS A 129 -12.64 10.44 -11.73
N ILE A 130 -11.93 9.93 -10.72
CA ILE A 130 -10.92 8.88 -10.88
C ILE A 130 -11.57 7.49 -10.82
N HIS A 131 -12.58 7.32 -9.97
CA HIS A 131 -13.28 6.05 -9.80
C HIS A 131 -14.13 5.65 -11.02
N LYS A 132 -14.66 6.59 -11.81
CA LYS A 132 -15.66 6.29 -12.86
C LYS A 132 -15.24 5.17 -13.81
N ALA A 133 -13.99 5.18 -14.27
CA ALA A 133 -13.48 4.18 -15.21
C ALA A 133 -13.42 2.79 -14.55
N SER A 134 -12.78 2.69 -13.37
CA SER A 134 -12.67 1.43 -12.64
C SER A 134 -14.02 0.92 -12.12
N CYS A 135 -14.94 1.81 -11.77
CA CYS A 135 -16.29 1.45 -11.32
C CYS A 135 -17.06 0.68 -12.39
N LYS A 136 -16.95 1.10 -13.66
CA LYS A 136 -17.59 0.43 -14.79
C LYS A 136 -16.97 -0.94 -15.04
N GLU A 137 -15.64 -1.00 -15.13
CA GLU A 137 -14.91 -2.25 -15.40
C GLU A 137 -15.17 -3.31 -14.31
N ILE A 138 -15.16 -2.91 -13.04
CA ILE A 138 -15.45 -3.83 -11.93
C ILE A 138 -16.88 -4.35 -12.03
N TRP A 139 -17.85 -3.48 -12.32
CA TRP A 139 -19.25 -3.89 -12.46
C TRP A 139 -19.46 -4.87 -13.61
N GLU A 140 -18.84 -4.63 -14.77
CA GLU A 140 -18.90 -5.54 -15.91
C GLU A 140 -18.30 -6.92 -15.57
N LYS A 141 -17.19 -6.96 -14.83
CA LYS A 141 -16.62 -8.23 -14.33
C LYS A 141 -17.52 -8.93 -13.32
N VAL A 142 -18.20 -8.19 -12.45
CA VAL A 142 -19.17 -8.76 -11.51
C VAL A 142 -20.32 -9.40 -12.28
N LEU A 143 -20.85 -8.72 -13.31
CA LEU A 143 -21.90 -9.28 -14.17
C LEU A 143 -21.44 -10.51 -14.95
N ALA A 144 -20.19 -10.55 -15.40
CA ALA A 144 -19.65 -11.69 -16.14
C ALA A 144 -19.40 -12.94 -15.27
N ASN A 145 -19.41 -12.79 -13.94
CA ASN A 145 -19.17 -13.86 -12.96
C ASN A 145 -20.45 -14.32 -12.24
N VAL A 146 -21.63 -13.84 -12.67
CA VAL A 146 -22.96 -14.22 -12.16
C VAL A 146 -23.68 -15.01 -13.24
#